data_AF-D2VGC6-F1
#
_entry.id   AF-D2VGC6-F1
#
_cell.length_a   1.000
_cell.length_b   1.000
_cell.length_c   1.000
_cell.angle_alpha   90.00
_cell.angle_beta   90.00
_cell.angle_gamma   90.00
#
_symmetry.space_group_name_H-M   'P 1'
#
loop_
_entity.id
_entity.type
_entity.pdbx_description
1 polymer ?
#
loop_
_entity_poly.entity_id
_entity_poly.type
_entity_poly.pdbx_seq_one_letter_code
_entity_poly.pdbx_strand_id
1 'polypeptide(L)'
;MASDNDILEIIAIPIDFPNRPLGFSINFRTELKNYLLLLKEITAELSPLVTNDNQANTIAFYLDNMRTKADRFITRKHPLYDYSLGKDVLIGLHLLLLDSFYTNTITTPTPNVTISRLLETRNSSIEMPSKFYPKNYRADFYNNLIDSLTVGKKMKWNSSSTFKKAFNGIEFLREHIFELSQVGEKLLQDERILLETIHKYHEFLKIKEVSSPSKEIDFIYHNHLLNPHNFIQDCKRISGFIKVHNFNFQP
;
A
#
# COMPACT_ATOMS: atom_id res chain seq x y z
N MET A 1 -0.82 -19.74 1.26
CA MET A 1 -0.17 -20.00 -0.04
C MET A 1 -1.16 -19.55 -1.09
N ALA A 2 -0.80 -18.62 -1.98
CA ALA A 2 -1.63 -18.33 -3.14
C ALA A 2 -1.91 -19.64 -3.89
N SER A 3 -3.05 -19.76 -4.57
CA SER A 3 -3.22 -20.93 -5.44
C SER A 3 -2.09 -20.88 -6.48
N ASP A 4 -1.47 -22.02 -6.77
CA ASP A 4 -0.39 -22.06 -7.77
C ASP A 4 -0.85 -21.45 -9.10
N ASN A 5 -2.15 -21.52 -9.39
CA ASN A 5 -2.80 -20.90 -10.55
C ASN A 5 -2.71 -19.37 -10.58
N ASP A 6 -2.94 -18.68 -9.45
CA ASP A 6 -2.88 -17.20 -9.41
C ASP A 6 -1.45 -16.67 -9.63
N ILE A 7 -0.46 -17.39 -9.10
CA ILE A 7 0.96 -17.06 -9.30
C ILE A 7 1.34 -17.28 -10.77
N LEU A 8 0.88 -18.36 -11.38
CA LEU A 8 1.18 -18.67 -12.79
C LEU A 8 0.59 -17.62 -13.74
N GLU A 9 -0.62 -17.13 -13.49
CA GLU A 9 -1.21 -16.03 -14.28
C GLU A 9 -0.40 -14.74 -14.16
N ILE A 10 0.04 -14.38 -12.96
CA ILE A 10 0.87 -13.18 -12.74
C ILE A 10 2.22 -13.31 -13.46
N ILE A 11 2.84 -14.49 -13.43
CA ILE A 11 4.11 -14.74 -14.12
C ILE A 11 3.98 -14.60 -15.65
N ALA A 12 2.79 -14.85 -16.20
CA ALA A 12 2.56 -14.76 -17.65
C ALA A 12 2.56 -13.32 -18.19
N ILE A 13 2.45 -12.30 -17.32
CA ILE A 13 2.42 -10.89 -17.76
C ILE A 13 3.84 -10.42 -18.13
N PRO A 14 4.07 -9.95 -19.38
CA PRO A 14 5.38 -9.46 -19.81
C PRO A 14 5.88 -8.30 -18.96
N ILE A 15 7.19 -8.26 -18.72
CA ILE A 15 7.85 -7.21 -17.94
C ILE A 15 8.67 -6.33 -18.85
N ASP A 16 8.48 -5.02 -18.74
CA ASP A 16 9.36 -4.05 -19.36
C ASP A 16 10.49 -3.65 -18.41
N PHE A 17 11.73 -3.72 -18.88
CA PHE A 17 12.94 -3.36 -18.15
C PHE A 17 13.68 -2.25 -18.90
N PRO A 18 13.26 -0.99 -18.75
CA PRO A 18 13.97 0.11 -19.39
C PRO A 18 15.33 0.29 -18.70
N ASN A 19 16.42 -0.31 -19.23
CA ASN A 19 17.84 -0.12 -18.86
C ASN A 19 18.09 0.36 -17.41
N ARG A 20 17.60 -0.40 -16.41
CA ARG A 20 17.73 0.00 -15.00
C ARG A 20 18.99 -0.60 -14.36
N PRO A 21 19.76 0.18 -13.60
CA PRO A 21 21.06 -0.24 -13.06
C PRO A 21 20.98 -1.43 -12.09
N LEU A 22 19.83 -1.65 -11.45
CA LEU A 22 19.62 -2.71 -10.46
C LEU A 22 18.69 -3.81 -10.97
N GLY A 23 18.32 -3.76 -12.26
CA GLY A 23 17.51 -4.78 -12.91
C GLY A 23 16.08 -4.91 -12.40
N PHE A 24 15.54 -3.95 -11.63
CA PHE A 24 14.14 -3.97 -11.20
C PHE A 24 13.19 -3.48 -12.30
N SER A 25 12.00 -4.08 -12.32
CA SER A 25 10.93 -3.74 -13.25
C SER A 25 10.17 -2.45 -12.90
N ILE A 26 10.34 -1.92 -11.67
CA ILE A 26 9.81 -0.61 -11.24
C ILE A 26 10.86 0.50 -11.15
N ASN A 27 10.46 1.74 -11.45
CA ASN A 27 11.36 2.89 -11.41
C ASN A 27 11.28 3.54 -10.03
N PHE A 28 12.01 2.98 -9.06
CA PHE A 28 12.02 3.51 -7.69
C PHE A 28 12.29 5.02 -7.62
N ARG A 29 13.09 5.60 -8.52
CA ARG A 29 13.36 7.06 -8.49
C ARG A 29 12.12 7.92 -8.70
N THR A 30 11.24 7.49 -9.60
CA THR A 30 10.00 8.21 -9.91
C THR A 30 8.88 7.77 -8.98
N GLU A 31 8.73 6.47 -8.78
CA GLU A 31 7.61 5.89 -8.04
C GLU A 31 7.67 6.20 -6.54
N LEU A 32 8.87 6.22 -5.93
CA LEU A 32 9.01 6.60 -4.52
C LEU A 32 8.64 8.06 -4.28
N LYS A 33 8.83 8.96 -5.27
CA LYS A 33 8.43 10.36 -5.14
C LYS A 33 6.91 10.48 -5.07
N ASN A 34 6.20 9.83 -5.98
CA ASN A 34 4.73 9.84 -5.99
C ASN A 34 4.16 9.21 -4.73
N TYR A 35 4.76 8.10 -4.29
CA TYR A 35 4.37 7.44 -3.06
C TYR A 35 4.63 8.32 -1.82
N LEU A 36 5.81 8.95 -1.72
CA LEU A 36 6.13 9.87 -0.64
C LEU A 36 5.14 11.04 -0.57
N LEU A 37 4.74 11.61 -1.70
CA LEU A 37 3.78 12.71 -1.72
C LEU A 37 2.44 12.30 -1.09
N LEU A 38 1.92 11.12 -1.45
CA LEU A 38 0.71 10.58 -0.82
C LEU A 38 0.89 10.43 0.69
N LEU A 39 2.01 9.83 1.14
CA LEU A 39 2.25 9.63 2.57
C LEU A 39 2.36 10.97 3.32
N LYS A 40 3.05 11.97 2.76
CA LYS A 40 3.18 13.30 3.38
C LYS A 40 1.83 14.00 3.51
N GLU A 41 0.97 13.92 2.50
CA GLU A 41 -0.38 14.49 2.55
C GLU A 41 -1.20 13.86 3.68
N ILE A 42 -1.20 12.52 3.77
CA ILE A 42 -1.93 11.80 4.82
C ILE A 42 -1.35 12.11 6.20
N THR A 43 -0.01 12.12 6.34
CA THR A 43 0.66 12.47 7.58
C THR A 43 0.27 13.87 8.04
N ALA A 44 0.33 14.86 7.15
CA ALA A 44 0.02 16.26 7.50
C ALA A 44 -1.42 16.44 7.99
N GLU A 45 -2.36 15.68 7.43
CA GLU A 45 -3.79 15.77 7.78
C GLU A 45 -4.15 14.96 9.03
N LEU A 46 -3.59 13.76 9.20
CA LEU A 46 -3.96 12.85 10.29
C LEU A 46 -3.06 12.97 11.53
N SER A 47 -1.76 13.23 11.40
CA SER A 47 -0.85 13.21 12.55
C SER A 47 -1.22 14.20 13.67
N PRO A 48 -1.77 15.40 13.39
CA PRO A 48 -2.22 16.31 14.45
C PRO A 48 -3.49 15.82 15.17
N LEU A 49 -4.28 14.96 14.52
CA LEU A 49 -5.56 14.47 15.02
C LEU A 49 -5.43 13.17 15.81
N VAL A 50 -4.43 12.34 15.47
CA VAL A 50 -4.13 11.07 16.15
C VAL A 50 -3.27 11.35 17.38
N THR A 51 -3.93 11.52 18.52
CA THR A 51 -3.29 11.99 19.77
C THR A 51 -3.22 10.94 20.86
N ASN A 52 -4.08 9.91 20.84
CA ASN A 52 -4.15 8.92 21.90
C ASN A 52 -4.73 7.57 21.46
N ASP A 53 -4.48 6.54 22.27
CA ASP A 53 -4.89 5.16 21.99
C ASP A 53 -6.42 4.94 22.00
N ASN A 54 -7.21 5.84 22.61
CA ASN A 54 -8.67 5.71 22.59
C ASN A 54 -9.27 5.91 21.20
N GLN A 55 -8.50 6.41 20.24
CA GLN A 55 -8.90 6.58 18.84
C GLN A 55 -8.66 5.31 18.00
N ALA A 56 -7.96 4.30 18.52
CA ALA A 56 -7.55 3.11 17.78
C ALA A 56 -8.73 2.38 17.10
N ASN A 57 -9.84 2.20 17.82
CA ASN A 57 -11.04 1.56 17.27
C ASN A 57 -11.73 2.39 16.18
N THR A 58 -11.75 3.73 16.32
CA THR A 58 -12.31 4.61 15.30
C THR A 58 -11.47 4.55 14.03
N ILE A 59 -10.15 4.62 14.18
CA ILE A 59 -9.21 4.53 13.06
C ILE A 59 -9.33 3.16 12.38
N ALA A 60 -9.31 2.07 13.16
CA ALA A 60 -9.46 0.71 12.64
C ALA A 60 -10.78 0.52 11.86
N PHE A 61 -11.89 1.05 12.37
CA PHE A 61 -13.18 1.04 11.68
C PHE A 61 -13.10 1.69 10.29
N TYR A 62 -12.52 2.88 10.19
CA TYR A 62 -12.44 3.58 8.90
C TYR A 62 -11.45 2.92 7.94
N LEU A 63 -10.30 2.46 8.42
CA LEU A 63 -9.33 1.74 7.59
C LEU A 63 -9.90 0.42 7.03
N ASP A 64 -10.73 -0.31 7.80
CA ASP A 64 -11.42 -1.51 7.30
C ASP A 64 -12.46 -1.18 6.21
N ASN A 65 -13.17 -0.07 6.36
CA ASN A 65 -14.08 0.41 5.31
C ASN A 65 -13.33 0.86 4.05
N MET A 66 -12.19 1.53 4.19
CA MET A 66 -11.29 1.89 3.07
C MET A 66 -10.80 0.66 2.34
N ARG A 67 -10.25 -0.33 3.07
CA ARG A 67 -9.80 -1.62 2.52
C ARG A 67 -10.94 -2.31 1.78
N THR A 68 -12.12 -2.39 2.38
CA THR A 68 -13.28 -3.03 1.75
C THR A 68 -13.73 -2.27 0.50
N LYS A 69 -13.74 -0.93 0.52
CA LYS A 69 -14.04 -0.11 -0.66
C LYS A 69 -13.03 -0.37 -1.79
N ALA A 70 -11.75 -0.48 -1.46
CA ALA A 70 -10.69 -0.81 -2.41
C ALA A 70 -10.82 -2.23 -2.99
N ASP A 71 -11.17 -3.23 -2.17
CA ASP A 71 -11.43 -4.60 -2.65
C ASP A 71 -12.58 -4.64 -3.67
N ARG A 72 -13.67 -3.93 -3.37
CA ARG A 72 -14.80 -3.77 -4.31
C ARG A 72 -14.42 -2.99 -5.57
N PHE A 73 -13.46 -2.06 -5.45
CA PHE A 73 -12.95 -1.29 -6.57
C PHE A 73 -12.14 -2.17 -7.54
N ILE A 74 -11.20 -2.97 -7.04
CA ILE A 74 -10.35 -3.82 -7.89
C ILE A 74 -11.11 -5.00 -8.51
N THR A 75 -12.10 -5.54 -7.82
CA THR A 75 -12.87 -6.70 -8.33
C THR A 75 -13.76 -6.35 -9.51
N ARG A 76 -14.01 -5.07 -9.76
CA ARG A 76 -14.78 -4.61 -10.92
C ARG A 76 -13.80 -4.24 -12.03
N LYS A 77 -13.89 -4.93 -13.18
CA LYS A 77 -13.07 -4.70 -14.39
C LYS A 77 -13.36 -3.34 -15.04
N HIS A 78 -13.01 -2.25 -14.36
CA HIS A 78 -13.17 -0.87 -14.83
C HIS A 78 -11.87 -0.36 -15.46
N PRO A 79 -11.91 0.69 -16.30
CA PRO A 79 -10.69 1.39 -16.73
C PRO A 79 -10.15 2.20 -15.54
N LEU A 80 -9.42 1.51 -14.65
CA LEU A 80 -8.98 2.04 -13.35
C LEU A 80 -8.07 3.28 -13.47
N TYR A 81 -7.43 3.45 -14.63
CA TYR A 81 -6.40 4.45 -14.89
C TYR A 81 -6.91 5.75 -15.52
N ASP A 82 -8.19 5.82 -15.86
CA ASP A 82 -8.73 7.01 -16.55
C ASP A 82 -9.22 8.09 -15.56
N TYR A 83 -9.26 7.75 -14.27
CA TYR A 83 -9.90 8.55 -13.23
C TYR A 83 -8.94 8.88 -12.09
N SER A 84 -9.16 10.03 -11.47
CA SER A 84 -8.63 10.31 -10.14
C SER A 84 -9.38 9.48 -9.09
N LEU A 85 -8.63 8.90 -8.16
CA LEU A 85 -9.14 8.12 -7.05
C LEU A 85 -9.04 8.92 -5.75
N GLY A 86 -10.08 8.82 -4.92
CA GLY A 86 -10.08 9.38 -3.58
C GLY A 86 -9.00 8.73 -2.69
N LYS A 87 -8.48 9.50 -1.72
CA LYS A 87 -7.49 9.03 -0.74
C LYS A 87 -7.98 7.78 0.00
N ASP A 88 -9.27 7.68 0.27
CA ASP A 88 -9.87 6.52 0.93
C ASP A 88 -9.71 5.22 0.12
N VAL A 89 -9.79 5.29 -1.21
CA VAL A 89 -9.51 4.15 -2.10
C VAL A 89 -8.01 3.87 -2.16
N LEU A 90 -7.16 4.89 -2.28
CA LEU A 90 -5.70 4.72 -2.35
C LEU A 90 -5.13 4.09 -1.06
N ILE A 91 -5.57 4.58 0.11
CA ILE A 91 -5.22 3.99 1.42
C ILE A 91 -5.78 2.57 1.53
N GLY A 92 -7.01 2.35 1.08
CA GLY A 92 -7.62 1.03 1.05
C GLY A 92 -6.85 0.03 0.18
N LEU A 93 -6.35 0.46 -0.99
CA LEU A 93 -5.51 -0.35 -1.87
C LEU A 93 -4.18 -0.68 -1.21
N HIS A 94 -3.57 0.31 -0.57
CA HIS A 94 -2.35 0.13 0.19
C HIS A 94 -2.52 -0.94 1.28
N LEU A 95 -3.57 -0.82 2.10
CA LEU A 95 -3.93 -1.81 3.13
C LEU A 95 -4.20 -3.19 2.54
N LEU A 96 -4.98 -3.28 1.46
CA LEU A 96 -5.38 -4.54 0.85
C LEU A 96 -4.16 -5.30 0.30
N LEU A 97 -3.25 -4.59 -0.37
CA LEU A 97 -2.04 -5.18 -0.93
C LEU A 97 -1.10 -5.64 0.18
N LEU A 98 -0.84 -4.80 1.19
CA LEU A 98 -0.03 -5.19 2.34
C LEU A 98 -0.62 -6.40 3.08
N ASP A 99 -1.90 -6.36 3.47
CA ASP A 99 -2.58 -7.46 4.17
C ASP A 99 -2.51 -8.77 3.38
N SER A 100 -2.71 -8.73 2.06
CA SER A 100 -2.64 -9.91 1.20
C SER A 100 -1.25 -10.56 1.18
N PHE A 101 -0.19 -9.74 1.11
CA PHE A 101 1.19 -10.24 1.15
C PHE A 101 1.56 -10.75 2.55
N TYR A 102 1.20 -10.04 3.61
CA TYR A 102 1.51 -10.42 4.99
C TYR A 102 0.77 -11.65 5.50
N THR A 103 -0.36 -11.99 4.88
CA THR A 103 -1.14 -13.17 5.25
C THR A 103 -0.99 -14.32 4.25
N ASN A 104 -0.07 -14.23 3.30
CA ASN A 104 0.19 -15.26 2.28
C ASN A 104 -1.07 -15.70 1.52
N THR A 105 -2.01 -14.78 1.32
CA THR A 105 -3.31 -15.02 0.71
C THR A 105 -3.56 -13.92 -0.31
N ILE A 106 -2.90 -14.05 -1.46
CA ILE A 106 -3.26 -13.29 -2.66
C ILE A 106 -4.57 -13.92 -3.14
N THR A 107 -5.70 -13.36 -2.70
CA THR A 107 -7.03 -13.98 -2.87
C THR A 107 -7.84 -13.39 -4.02
N THR A 108 -7.38 -12.28 -4.58
CA THR A 108 -8.01 -11.65 -5.73
C THR A 108 -7.02 -11.71 -6.89
N PRO A 109 -7.48 -12.00 -8.12
CA PRO A 109 -6.68 -11.70 -9.29
C PRO A 109 -6.44 -10.20 -9.22
N THR A 110 -5.27 -9.80 -8.73
CA THR A 110 -4.89 -8.40 -8.70
C THR A 110 -5.04 -7.96 -10.14
N PRO A 111 -5.96 -7.04 -10.46
CA PRO A 111 -5.95 -6.47 -11.81
C PRO A 111 -4.54 -5.93 -12.00
N ASN A 112 -4.07 -5.83 -13.24
CA ASN A 112 -2.81 -5.15 -13.51
C ASN A 112 -2.96 -3.69 -13.07
N VAL A 113 -2.77 -3.46 -11.76
CA VAL A 113 -2.93 -2.24 -10.96
C VAL A 113 -1.53 -1.90 -10.51
N THR A 114 -0.96 -0.93 -11.19
CA THR A 114 0.28 -0.29 -10.81
C THR A 114 -0.13 0.89 -9.94
N ILE A 115 0.13 0.86 -8.62
CA ILE A 115 -0.26 1.99 -7.77
C ILE A 115 0.34 3.28 -8.29
N SER A 116 1.54 3.21 -8.87
CA SER A 116 2.23 4.37 -9.40
C SER A 116 1.44 5.06 -10.52
N ARG A 117 0.77 4.30 -11.39
CA ARG A 117 -0.15 4.86 -12.38
C ARG A 117 -1.37 5.50 -11.75
N LEU A 118 -1.93 4.89 -10.70
CA LEU A 118 -3.05 5.48 -9.95
C LEU A 118 -2.64 6.76 -9.21
N LEU A 119 -1.41 6.84 -8.73
CA LEU A 119 -0.86 8.04 -8.09
C LEU A 119 -0.56 9.13 -9.12
N GLU A 120 -0.17 8.79 -10.34
CA GLU A 120 -0.01 9.77 -11.43
C GLU A 120 -1.34 10.43 -11.81
N THR A 121 -2.44 9.67 -11.80
CA THR A 121 -3.76 10.16 -12.19
C THR A 121 -4.51 10.85 -11.04
N ARG A 122 -3.96 10.89 -9.83
CA ARG A 122 -4.60 11.49 -8.64
C ARG A 122 -4.93 12.98 -8.82
N ASN A 123 -4.16 13.68 -9.65
CA ASN A 123 -4.36 15.10 -9.98
C ASN A 123 -5.20 15.30 -11.26
N SER A 124 -5.75 14.23 -11.84
CA SER A 124 -6.66 14.32 -12.98
C SER A 124 -7.93 15.07 -12.59
N SER A 125 -8.48 15.85 -13.51
CA SER A 125 -9.76 16.53 -13.35
C SER A 125 -10.97 15.60 -13.47
N ILE A 126 -10.76 14.35 -13.90
CA ILE A 126 -11.84 13.38 -14.10
C ILE A 126 -11.97 12.52 -12.85
N GLU A 127 -12.95 12.84 -12.00
CA GLU A 127 -13.27 12.04 -10.82
C GLU A 127 -13.97 10.73 -11.18
N MET A 128 -13.71 9.68 -10.40
CA MET A 128 -14.42 8.41 -10.52
C MET A 128 -15.92 8.59 -10.20
N PRO A 129 -16.85 8.30 -11.13
CA PRO A 129 -18.28 8.43 -10.87
C PRO A 129 -18.75 7.57 -9.70
N SER A 130 -19.51 8.17 -8.76
CA SER A 130 -20.01 7.47 -7.56
C SER A 130 -20.84 6.21 -7.85
N LYS A 131 -21.43 6.10 -9.04
CA LYS A 131 -22.15 4.90 -9.50
C LYS A 131 -21.26 3.65 -9.59
N PHE A 132 -19.95 3.82 -9.71
CA PHE A 132 -18.98 2.72 -9.70
C PHE A 132 -18.80 2.07 -8.32
N TYR A 133 -19.29 2.70 -7.25
CA TYR A 133 -19.33 2.12 -5.92
C TYR A 133 -20.74 1.63 -5.54
N PRO A 134 -20.87 0.49 -4.84
CA PRO A 134 -22.12 0.13 -4.17
C PRO A 134 -22.58 1.26 -3.25
N LYS A 135 -23.89 1.42 -3.05
CA LYS A 135 -24.49 2.54 -2.30
C LYS A 135 -23.79 2.81 -0.96
N ASN A 136 -23.45 1.76 -0.22
CA ASN A 136 -22.83 1.86 1.11
C ASN A 136 -21.34 2.27 1.09
N TYR A 137 -20.71 2.25 -0.08
CA TYR A 137 -19.28 2.59 -0.27
C TYR A 137 -19.08 3.83 -1.15
N ARG A 138 -20.14 4.60 -1.38
CA ARG A 138 -20.06 5.89 -2.07
C ARG A 138 -19.49 7.00 -1.18
N ALA A 139 -19.53 6.80 0.14
CA ALA A 139 -18.96 7.73 1.10
C ALA A 139 -17.44 7.85 0.94
N ASP A 140 -16.91 9.02 1.29
CA ASP A 140 -15.48 9.24 1.46
C ASP A 140 -15.10 8.87 2.89
N PHE A 141 -14.53 7.68 3.07
CA PHE A 141 -14.18 7.20 4.41
C PHE A 141 -12.99 7.93 5.02
N TYR A 142 -12.19 8.63 4.21
CA TYR A 142 -11.04 9.38 4.69
C TYR A 142 -11.45 10.70 5.31
N ASN A 143 -12.30 11.47 4.63
CA ASN A 143 -12.88 12.67 5.22
C ASN A 143 -13.76 12.36 6.43
N ASN A 144 -14.53 11.26 6.39
CA ASN A 144 -15.29 10.82 7.57
C ASN A 144 -14.41 10.45 8.77
N LEU A 145 -13.21 9.90 8.53
CA LEU A 145 -12.22 9.62 9.58
C LEU A 145 -11.74 10.94 10.20
N ILE A 146 -11.32 11.90 9.37
CA ILE A 146 -10.89 13.23 9.82
C ILE A 146 -11.98 13.86 10.69
N ASP A 147 -13.21 13.97 10.16
CA ASP A 147 -14.34 14.56 10.88
C ASP A 147 -14.58 13.86 12.23
N SER A 148 -14.50 12.53 12.25
CA SER A 148 -14.70 11.75 13.47
C SER A 148 -13.61 11.99 14.50
N LEU A 149 -12.35 12.14 14.09
CA LEU A 149 -11.25 12.46 14.99
C LEU A 149 -11.37 13.89 15.52
N THR A 150 -11.78 14.85 14.68
CA THR A 150 -11.98 16.25 15.07
C THR A 150 -13.10 16.42 16.10
N VAL A 151 -14.24 15.76 15.91
CA VAL A 151 -15.39 15.89 16.83
C VAL A 151 -15.36 14.88 18.00
N GLY A 152 -14.37 13.99 18.03
CA GLY A 152 -14.27 12.94 19.06
C GLY A 152 -15.34 11.84 18.94
N LYS A 153 -15.87 11.59 17.73
CA LYS A 153 -16.86 10.54 17.49
C LYS A 153 -16.22 9.16 17.62
N LYS A 154 -16.77 8.34 18.51
CA LYS A 154 -16.33 6.96 18.72
C LYS A 154 -17.03 6.03 17.74
N MET A 155 -16.26 5.26 16.97
CA MET A 155 -16.77 4.15 16.17
C MET A 155 -16.36 2.83 16.81
N LYS A 156 -17.21 1.82 16.65
CA LYS A 156 -16.92 0.46 17.08
C LYS A 156 -16.44 -0.34 15.88
N TRP A 157 -15.21 -0.84 15.96
CA TRP A 157 -14.72 -1.81 14.98
C TRP A 157 -15.42 -3.16 15.16
N ASN A 158 -15.77 -3.81 14.06
CA ASN A 158 -16.64 -4.97 14.02
C ASN A 158 -15.84 -6.28 14.00
N SER A 159 -16.36 -7.33 14.65
CA SER A 159 -15.80 -8.69 14.61
C SER A 159 -15.90 -9.35 13.23
N SER A 160 -16.75 -8.86 12.33
CA SER A 160 -16.80 -9.30 10.92
C SER A 160 -15.83 -8.54 10.01
N SER A 161 -14.72 -8.03 10.56
CA SER A 161 -13.69 -7.31 9.84
C SER A 161 -13.20 -8.08 8.61
N THR A 162 -12.89 -7.36 7.54
CA THR A 162 -12.33 -7.99 6.33
C THR A 162 -10.83 -8.21 6.41
N PHE A 163 -10.16 -7.60 7.39
CA PHE A 163 -8.77 -7.90 7.70
C PHE A 163 -8.60 -9.34 8.13
N LYS A 164 -7.58 -10.00 7.58
CA LYS A 164 -7.27 -11.39 7.90
C LYS A 164 -6.60 -11.56 9.27
N LYS A 165 -6.06 -10.47 9.84
CA LYS A 165 -5.49 -10.41 11.18
C LYS A 165 -6.03 -9.20 11.94
N ALA A 166 -6.09 -9.31 13.27
CA ALA A 166 -6.37 -8.15 14.11
C ALA A 166 -5.25 -7.11 13.95
N PHE A 167 -5.60 -5.83 13.95
CA PHE A 167 -4.62 -4.76 13.77
C PHE A 167 -4.95 -3.55 14.63
N ASN A 168 -3.90 -2.87 15.06
CA ASN A 168 -4.00 -1.60 15.73
C ASN A 168 -3.93 -0.48 14.69
N GLY A 169 -5.04 0.23 14.49
CA GLY A 169 -5.13 1.29 13.49
C GLY A 169 -4.11 2.43 13.70
N ILE A 170 -3.74 2.73 14.95
CA ILE A 170 -2.76 3.78 15.25
C ILE A 170 -1.35 3.31 14.92
N GLU A 171 -0.97 2.10 15.31
CA GLU A 171 0.34 1.54 14.95
C GLU A 171 0.49 1.43 13.44
N PHE A 172 -0.56 1.03 12.73
CA PHE A 172 -0.53 1.03 11.27
C PHE A 172 -0.23 2.43 10.71
N LEU A 173 -1.00 3.45 11.09
CA LEU A 173 -0.77 4.82 10.63
C LEU A 173 0.64 5.31 10.98
N ARG A 174 1.12 5.01 12.19
CA ARG A 174 2.43 5.41 12.66
C ARG A 174 3.54 4.77 11.82
N GLU A 175 3.54 3.45 11.70
CA GLU A 175 4.63 2.70 11.11
C GLU A 175 4.65 2.76 9.59
N HIS A 176 3.49 2.79 8.94
CA HIS A 176 3.36 2.60 7.49
C HIS A 176 3.02 3.90 6.74
N ILE A 177 2.68 4.96 7.46
CA ILE A 177 2.38 6.26 6.87
C ILE A 177 3.29 7.33 7.47
N PHE A 178 3.20 7.56 8.78
CA PHE A 178 3.90 8.69 9.41
C PHE A 178 5.42 8.53 9.39
N GLU A 179 5.93 7.42 9.90
CA GLU A 179 7.37 7.13 9.92
C GLU A 179 7.95 7.02 8.52
N LEU A 180 7.27 6.31 7.61
CA LEU A 180 7.72 6.19 6.23
C LEU A 180 7.74 7.52 5.48
N SER A 181 6.80 8.43 5.76
CA SER A 181 6.83 9.78 5.18
C SER A 181 8.10 10.55 5.58
N GLN A 182 8.56 10.40 6.82
CA GLN A 182 9.78 11.06 7.31
C GLN A 182 11.04 10.41 6.75
N VAL A 183 11.05 9.08 6.66
CA VAL A 183 12.19 8.31 6.13
C VAL A 183 12.34 8.55 4.63
N GLY A 184 11.24 8.49 3.88
CA GLY A 184 11.24 8.75 2.45
C GLY A 184 11.68 10.17 2.11
N GLU A 185 11.33 11.17 2.92
CA GLU A 185 11.81 12.53 2.75
C GLU A 185 13.34 12.62 2.84
N LYS A 186 13.94 12.02 3.86
CA LYS A 186 15.41 11.97 4.00
C LYS A 186 16.06 11.20 2.85
N LEU A 187 15.48 10.06 2.48
CA LEU A 187 16.02 9.18 1.44
C LEU A 187 16.05 9.86 0.07
N LEU A 188 15.01 10.63 -0.27
CA LEU A 188 14.88 11.28 -1.58
C LEU A 188 15.59 12.63 -1.69
N GLN A 189 16.23 13.12 -0.62
CA GLN A 189 17.04 14.35 -0.63
C GLN A 189 18.44 14.15 -1.25
N ASP A 190 19.04 12.95 -1.14
CA ASP A 190 20.34 12.64 -1.76
C ASP A 190 20.23 11.38 -2.64
N GLU A 191 20.45 11.57 -3.94
CA GLU A 191 20.39 10.50 -4.94
C GLU A 191 21.38 9.36 -4.66
N ARG A 192 22.54 9.65 -4.07
CA ARG A 192 23.54 8.62 -3.75
C ARG A 192 23.04 7.71 -2.64
N ILE A 193 22.42 8.28 -1.61
CA ILE A 193 21.82 7.53 -0.51
C ILE A 193 20.66 6.67 -1.03
N LEU A 194 19.82 7.22 -1.92
CA LEU A 194 18.77 6.45 -2.58
C LEU A 194 19.35 5.24 -3.33
N LEU A 195 20.38 5.44 -4.16
CA LEU A 195 20.96 4.35 -4.95
C LEU A 195 21.60 3.27 -4.07
N GLU A 196 22.33 3.68 -3.03
CA GLU A 196 22.90 2.75 -2.04
C GLU A 196 21.80 1.96 -1.34
N THR A 197 20.69 2.61 -0.98
CA THR A 197 19.56 1.95 -0.31
C THR A 197 18.85 0.96 -1.24
N ILE A 198 18.64 1.29 -2.53
CA ILE A 198 18.07 0.33 -3.49
C ILE A 198 19.04 -0.86 -3.68
N HIS A 199 20.35 -0.64 -3.65
CA HIS A 199 21.33 -1.73 -3.67
C HIS A 199 21.22 -2.63 -2.44
N LYS A 200 21.14 -2.04 -1.23
CA LYS A 200 20.90 -2.80 0.02
C LYS A 200 19.56 -3.56 -0.01
N TYR A 201 18.52 -2.97 -0.59
CA TYR A 201 17.24 -3.62 -0.80
C TYR A 201 17.34 -4.86 -1.70
N HIS A 202 18.11 -4.76 -2.79
CA HIS A 202 18.39 -5.90 -3.66
C HIS A 202 19.07 -7.05 -2.91
N GLU A 203 20.06 -6.74 -2.06
CA GLU A 203 20.71 -7.75 -1.21
C GLU A 203 19.74 -8.31 -0.15
N PHE A 204 18.90 -7.47 0.44
CA PHE A 204 17.84 -7.91 1.38
C PHE A 204 16.89 -8.95 0.78
N LEU A 205 16.52 -8.82 -0.50
CA LEU A 205 15.66 -9.78 -1.19
C LEU A 205 16.32 -11.15 -1.37
N LYS A 206 17.66 -11.21 -1.48
CA LYS A 206 18.40 -12.47 -1.63
C LYS A 206 18.53 -13.25 -0.33
N ILE A 207 18.44 -12.57 0.82
CA ILE A 207 18.53 -13.21 2.14
C ILE A 207 17.29 -14.08 2.34
N LYS A 208 17.46 -15.38 2.60
CA LYS A 208 16.35 -16.31 2.87
C LYS A 208 15.75 -16.14 4.26
N GLU A 209 16.52 -15.62 5.20
CA GLU A 209 16.08 -15.41 6.58
C GLU A 209 15.05 -14.29 6.67
N VAL A 210 14.10 -14.47 7.60
CA VAL A 210 13.16 -13.43 8.01
C VAL A 210 13.91 -12.50 8.96
N SER A 211 14.27 -11.32 8.47
CA SER A 211 14.86 -10.26 9.27
C SER A 211 14.08 -8.97 9.08
N SER A 212 13.99 -8.18 10.14
CA SER A 212 13.42 -6.83 10.06
C SER A 212 14.40 -5.93 9.28
N PRO A 213 14.01 -5.39 8.12
CA PRO A 213 14.83 -4.45 7.36
C PRO A 213 14.96 -3.13 8.11
N SER A 214 15.92 -2.29 7.70
CA SER A 214 15.93 -0.88 8.13
C SER A 214 14.69 -0.17 7.59
N LYS A 215 14.31 0.96 8.19
CA LYS A 215 13.13 1.72 7.76
C LYS A 215 13.25 2.25 6.33
N GLU A 216 14.46 2.55 5.86
CA GLU A 216 14.70 2.96 4.47
C GLU A 216 14.43 1.80 3.49
N ILE A 217 14.87 0.60 3.85
CA ILE A 217 14.61 -0.61 3.07
C ILE A 217 13.11 -0.96 3.11
N ASP A 218 12.45 -0.79 4.26
CA ASP A 218 11.02 -1.02 4.43
C ASP A 218 10.18 -0.06 3.56
N PHE A 219 10.58 1.21 3.45
CA PHE A 219 9.95 2.18 2.55
C PHE A 219 10.02 1.74 1.08
N ILE A 220 11.18 1.27 0.61
CA ILE A 220 11.35 0.73 -0.75
C ILE A 220 10.53 -0.55 -0.92
N TYR A 221 10.54 -1.43 0.09
CA TYR A 221 9.82 -2.69 0.08
C TYR A 221 8.30 -2.47 -0.03
N HIS A 222 7.71 -1.60 0.78
CA HIS A 222 6.28 -1.28 0.67
C HIS A 222 5.95 -0.66 -0.68
N ASN A 223 6.75 0.27 -1.20
CA ASN A 223 6.53 0.80 -2.54
C ASN A 223 6.53 -0.30 -3.62
N HIS A 224 7.43 -1.28 -3.51
CA HIS A 224 7.49 -2.41 -4.42
C HIS A 224 6.25 -3.30 -4.31
N LEU A 225 5.78 -3.60 -3.08
CA LEU A 225 4.56 -4.38 -2.84
C LEU A 225 3.31 -3.74 -3.45
N LEU A 226 3.29 -2.42 -3.61
CA LEU A 226 2.19 -1.71 -4.27
C LEU A 226 2.18 -1.88 -5.80
N ASN A 227 3.14 -2.61 -6.34
CA ASN A 227 3.21 -3.09 -7.71
C ASN A 227 3.26 -4.62 -7.70
N PRO A 228 2.16 -5.31 -7.35
CA PRO A 228 2.17 -6.73 -6.99
C PRO A 228 2.73 -7.66 -8.07
N HIS A 229 2.43 -7.39 -9.35
CA HIS A 229 2.95 -8.16 -10.48
C HIS A 229 4.47 -8.05 -10.57
N ASN A 230 4.96 -6.81 -10.58
CA ASN A 230 6.37 -6.48 -10.62
C ASN A 230 7.12 -7.08 -9.43
N PHE A 231 6.56 -6.94 -8.23
CA PHE A 231 7.13 -7.50 -7.00
C PHE A 231 7.32 -9.02 -7.08
N ILE A 232 6.26 -9.76 -7.41
CA ILE A 232 6.33 -11.22 -7.46
C ILE A 232 7.36 -11.68 -8.47
N GLN A 233 7.37 -11.07 -9.66
CA GLN A 233 8.27 -11.44 -10.73
C GLN A 233 9.73 -11.07 -10.42
N ASP A 234 9.97 -9.87 -9.87
CA ASP A 234 11.30 -9.44 -9.47
C ASP A 234 11.83 -10.30 -8.32
N CYS A 235 11.02 -10.63 -7.32
CA CYS A 235 11.41 -11.56 -6.26
C CYS A 235 11.77 -12.95 -6.83
N LYS A 236 10.89 -13.54 -7.66
CA LYS A 236 11.14 -14.84 -8.28
C LYS A 236 12.42 -14.85 -9.12
N ARG A 237 12.72 -13.76 -9.82
CA ARG A 237 13.91 -13.65 -10.65
C ARG A 237 15.19 -13.40 -9.85
N ILE A 238 15.16 -12.49 -8.87
CA ILE A 238 16.34 -12.06 -8.10
C ILE A 238 16.73 -13.10 -7.06
N SER A 239 15.75 -13.67 -6.34
CA SER A 239 16.02 -14.57 -5.21
C SER A 239 15.54 -16.01 -5.44
N GLY A 240 14.66 -16.25 -6.42
CA GLY A 240 14.03 -17.55 -6.66
C GLY A 240 12.75 -17.80 -5.84
N PHE A 241 12.40 -16.90 -4.92
CA PHE A 241 11.24 -17.06 -4.03
C PHE A 241 10.58 -15.72 -3.73
N ILE A 242 9.33 -15.73 -3.26
CA ILE A 242 8.66 -14.50 -2.80
C ILE A 242 9.17 -14.21 -1.39
N LYS A 243 9.79 -13.04 -1.18
CA LYS A 243 10.28 -12.64 0.13
C LYS A 243 9.08 -12.48 1.08
N VAL A 244 9.13 -13.14 2.22
CA VAL A 244 8.17 -12.92 3.31
C VAL A 244 8.78 -11.89 4.25
N HIS A 245 8.06 -10.81 4.45
CA HIS A 245 8.30 -9.83 5.49
C HIS A 245 7.17 -9.99 6.50
N ASN A 246 7.42 -9.88 7.81
CA ASN A 246 6.35 -9.90 8.80
C ASN A 246 5.87 -8.48 9.07
N PHE A 247 4.55 -8.33 9.21
CA PHE A 247 3.93 -7.09 9.68
C PHE A 247 3.80 -7.15 11.20
N ASN A 248 3.75 -5.99 11.85
CA ASN A 248 3.49 -5.86 13.29
C ASN A 248 2.00 -6.08 13.62
N PHE A 249 1.41 -7.16 13.11
CA PHE A 249 0.05 -7.56 13.51
C PHE A 249 0.22 -8.22 14.86
N GLN A 250 -0.56 -7.78 15.85
CA GLN A 250 -0.56 -8.46 17.13
C GLN A 250 -0.96 -9.93 16.92
N PRO A 251 -0.32 -10.88 17.62
CA PRO A 251 -0.77 -12.27 17.69
C PRO A 251 -2.24 -12.38 18.15
#